data_AF-A2HBD7-F1
#
_entry.id   AF-A2HBD7-F1
#
_cell.length_a   1.000
_cell.length_b   1.000
_cell.length_c   1.000
_cell.angle_alpha   90.00
_cell.angle_beta   90.00
_cell.angle_gamma   90.00
#
_symmetry.space_group_name_H-M   'P 1'
#
loop_
_entity.id
_entity.type
_entity.pdbx_description
1 polymer ?
#
loop_
_entity_poly.entity_id
_entity_poly.type
_entity_poly.pdbx_seq_one_letter_code
_entity_poly.pdbx_strand_id
1 'polypeptide(L)'
;MGYSFIRISIGCSDFSLKDFTECDKEGIDNFALDSEDTDIIIPIIQQILKINPSVKIIATPWTPPIWMKVSDLSTLRRHNSFISGYLDPRLYQEYATYFVKYVQAMAKYNFHIYAITLQNEPLNKGNSASCFMGYEQQRDFIKTALGPQFAANNISTKIIIYDHNYNYDNIVTQEHYPVHIYDDAEANKYIDGAAYHAYGGSNTEMDYVTSKYPNKNLYFTEIAIGEWNYNFQGDLMWNTREIGIGTLNKGNKCAIMWNLLLDTNHGPYRPNGCSNSYGAVDVKVPGYSELIYRSHYYDMAHLSKVIKPDSIRLGTTVSGSSNVYATSAINTNGFIGAVLLNDQDQDVTVSVHCGSHAFDVPMSKRSVVSVIWKQ
;
A
#
# COMPACT_ATOMS: atom_id res chain seq x y z
N MET A 1 -19.49 -0.55 -0.80
CA MET A 1 -18.52 -0.90 -1.88
C MET A 1 -17.69 -2.14 -1.56
N GLY A 2 -17.44 -2.45 -0.29
CA GLY A 2 -16.78 -3.72 0.08
C GLY A 2 -15.26 -3.68 0.01
N TYR A 3 -14.67 -2.48 0.18
CA TYR A 3 -13.22 -2.32 0.37
C TYR A 3 -12.71 -3.29 1.44
N SER A 4 -11.58 -3.93 1.16
CA SER A 4 -11.14 -5.10 1.91
C SER A 4 -9.67 -5.06 2.36
N PHE A 5 -8.98 -3.98 2.05
CA PHE A 5 -7.64 -3.68 2.56
C PHE A 5 -7.61 -2.24 3.06
N ILE A 6 -6.93 -2.01 4.18
CA ILE A 6 -6.57 -0.68 4.67
C ILE A 6 -5.07 -0.65 4.96
N ARG A 7 -4.45 0.53 4.78
CA ARG A 7 -3.06 0.78 5.14
C ARG A 7 -3.03 1.85 6.23
N ILE A 8 -2.21 1.64 7.26
CA ILE A 8 -2.05 2.55 8.40
C ILE A 8 -0.57 2.81 8.68
N SER A 9 -0.29 3.86 9.43
CA SER A 9 1.05 4.15 9.92
C SER A 9 1.37 3.40 11.21
N ILE A 10 2.65 3.08 11.39
CA ILE A 10 3.25 2.73 12.68
C ILE A 10 3.96 4.00 13.16
N GLY A 11 3.46 4.67 14.20
CA GLY A 11 3.81 6.06 14.46
C GLY A 11 3.15 7.02 13.47
N CYS A 12 3.74 8.20 13.29
CA CYS A 12 3.16 9.23 12.45
C CYS A 12 3.30 8.97 10.94
N SER A 13 2.40 9.58 10.19
CA SER A 13 2.50 9.86 8.75
C SER A 13 2.54 11.36 8.51
N ASP A 14 2.61 11.79 7.25
CA ASP A 14 2.42 13.19 6.88
C ASP A 14 0.97 13.70 6.96
N PHE A 15 0.03 12.79 7.22
CA PHE A 15 -1.38 13.06 7.51
C PHE A 15 -1.75 12.80 8.98
N SER A 16 -0.75 12.59 9.84
CA SER A 16 -0.94 12.58 11.29
C SER A 16 -1.11 13.99 11.84
N LEU A 17 -1.64 14.11 13.07
CA LEU A 17 -1.86 15.40 13.71
C LEU A 17 -0.56 16.01 14.26
N LYS A 18 0.43 15.16 14.53
CA LYS A 18 1.77 15.52 15.04
C LYS A 18 2.84 14.55 14.53
N ASP A 19 4.10 14.92 14.68
CA ASP A 19 5.22 14.01 14.47
C ASP A 19 5.45 13.21 15.76
N PHE A 20 5.42 11.89 15.68
CA PHE A 20 5.61 10.99 16.82
C PHE A 20 5.99 9.58 16.36
N THR A 21 6.54 8.80 17.28
CA THR A 21 6.66 7.34 17.16
C THR A 21 6.10 6.68 18.42
N GLU A 22 5.87 5.36 18.39
CA GLU A 22 5.42 4.63 19.59
C GLU A 22 6.51 4.50 20.67
N CYS A 23 7.68 5.14 20.49
CA CYS A 23 8.80 5.04 21.44
C CYS A 23 9.74 6.25 21.38
N ASP A 24 9.22 7.49 21.41
CA ASP A 24 10.05 8.70 21.29
C ASP A 24 11.06 8.89 22.43
N LYS A 25 10.77 8.36 23.62
CA LYS A 25 11.74 8.32 24.72
C LYS A 25 12.74 7.18 24.50
N GLU A 26 14.03 7.51 24.57
CA GLU A 26 15.13 6.56 24.34
C GLU A 26 15.04 5.34 25.25
N GLY A 27 15.18 4.16 24.64
CA GLY A 27 15.06 2.86 25.30
C GLY A 27 13.73 2.17 24.96
N ILE A 28 13.81 0.98 24.38
CA ILE A 28 12.66 0.22 23.85
C ILE A 28 11.61 -0.16 24.91
N ASP A 29 11.98 -0.11 26.18
CA ASP A 29 11.06 -0.32 27.31
C ASP A 29 10.05 0.82 27.48
N ASN A 30 10.29 1.98 26.87
CA ASN A 30 9.33 3.09 26.85
C ASN A 30 8.28 2.97 25.72
N PHE A 31 8.26 1.86 24.98
CA PHE A 31 7.25 1.64 23.95
C PHE A 31 5.84 1.74 24.52
N ALA A 32 5.00 2.57 23.90
CA ALA A 32 3.58 2.68 24.16
C ALA A 32 2.88 3.22 22.91
N LEU A 33 1.65 2.75 22.66
CA LEU A 33 0.80 3.36 21.64
C LEU A 33 0.51 4.81 22.02
N ASP A 34 0.75 5.75 21.10
CA ASP A 34 0.44 7.16 21.29
C ASP A 34 -1.07 7.39 21.34
N SER A 35 -1.45 8.53 21.94
CA SER A 35 -2.82 9.05 21.94
C SER A 35 -3.49 9.09 20.56
N GLU A 36 -2.77 9.39 19.48
CA GLU A 36 -3.36 9.41 18.13
C GLU A 36 -3.85 8.01 17.74
N ASP A 37 -3.09 6.98 18.07
CA ASP A 37 -3.49 5.59 17.87
C ASP A 37 -4.66 5.19 18.77
N THR A 38 -4.56 5.44 20.08
CA THR A 38 -5.57 4.97 21.05
C THR A 38 -6.90 5.71 20.96
N ASP A 39 -6.87 7.01 20.65
CA ASP A 39 -8.04 7.88 20.74
C ASP A 39 -8.71 8.08 19.38
N ILE A 40 -8.01 7.85 18.26
CA ILE A 40 -8.50 8.10 16.90
C ILE A 40 -8.43 6.85 16.02
N ILE A 41 -7.23 6.33 15.75
CA ILE A 41 -7.04 5.27 14.75
C ILE A 41 -7.74 3.97 15.18
N ILE A 42 -7.52 3.53 16.41
CA ILE A 42 -8.12 2.29 16.93
C ILE A 42 -9.65 2.38 16.96
N PRO A 43 -10.29 3.43 17.50
CA PRO A 43 -11.74 3.56 17.44
C PRO A 43 -12.33 3.54 16.02
N ILE A 44 -11.64 4.11 15.03
CA ILE A 44 -12.08 4.07 13.63
C ILE A 44 -11.98 2.65 13.06
N ILE A 45 -10.85 1.96 13.25
CA ILE A 45 -10.66 0.59 12.75
C ILE A 45 -11.65 -0.38 13.41
N GLN A 46 -11.97 -0.20 14.70
CA GLN A 46 -13.01 -1.00 15.36
C GLN A 46 -14.37 -0.83 14.71
N GLN A 47 -14.73 0.38 14.26
CA GLN A 47 -15.96 0.61 13.51
C GLN A 47 -15.93 -0.06 12.14
N ILE A 48 -14.78 0.00 11.44
CA ILE A 48 -14.59 -0.70 10.17
C ILE A 48 -14.76 -2.21 10.36
N LEU A 49 -14.14 -2.80 11.38
CA LEU A 49 -14.21 -4.24 11.65
C LEU A 49 -15.61 -4.72 12.03
N LYS A 50 -16.44 -3.87 12.65
CA LYS A 50 -17.87 -4.17 12.87
C LYS A 50 -18.64 -4.31 11.56
N ILE A 51 -18.23 -3.61 10.51
CA ILE A 51 -18.87 -3.64 9.18
C ILE A 51 -18.25 -4.74 8.30
N ASN A 52 -16.92 -4.85 8.31
CA ASN A 52 -16.15 -5.85 7.58
C ASN A 52 -15.10 -6.49 8.49
N PRO A 53 -15.45 -7.59 9.18
CA PRO A 53 -14.55 -8.29 10.09
C PRO A 53 -13.33 -8.92 9.38
N SER A 54 -13.38 -9.05 8.06
CA SER A 54 -12.33 -9.67 7.23
C SER A 54 -11.40 -8.67 6.56
N VAL A 55 -11.52 -7.37 6.85
CA VAL A 55 -10.62 -6.36 6.29
C VAL A 55 -9.17 -6.68 6.68
N LYS A 56 -8.27 -6.65 5.70
CA LYS A 56 -6.84 -6.85 5.93
C LYS A 56 -6.17 -5.51 6.19
N ILE A 57 -5.21 -5.49 7.13
CA ILE A 57 -4.50 -4.27 7.55
C ILE A 57 -3.03 -4.43 7.19
N ILE A 58 -2.49 -3.47 6.43
CA ILE A 58 -1.05 -3.30 6.22
C ILE A 58 -0.59 -2.11 7.08
N ALA A 59 0.51 -2.26 7.81
CA ALA A 59 1.08 -1.16 8.60
C ALA A 59 2.52 -0.83 8.18
N THR A 60 2.89 0.44 8.17
CA THR A 60 4.23 0.89 7.76
C THR A 60 4.71 2.07 8.60
N PRO A 61 5.98 2.11 9.05
CA PRO A 61 6.52 3.31 9.68
C PRO A 61 7.04 4.29 8.62
N TRP A 62 6.77 5.59 8.79
CA TRP A 62 7.45 6.62 8.01
C TRP A 62 8.84 6.90 8.54
N THR A 63 9.09 6.64 9.82
CA THR A 63 10.39 6.89 10.45
C THR A 63 10.54 6.02 11.69
N PRO A 64 11.72 5.49 11.98
CA PRO A 64 12.00 4.89 13.29
C PRO A 64 12.05 5.99 14.37
N PRO A 65 11.96 5.64 15.67
CA PRO A 65 12.22 6.58 16.75
C PRO A 65 13.53 7.34 16.53
N ILE A 66 13.53 8.65 16.74
CA ILE A 66 14.66 9.52 16.34
C ILE A 66 15.99 9.12 16.98
N TRP A 67 15.96 8.53 18.18
CA TRP A 67 17.16 8.04 18.87
C TRP A 67 17.75 6.78 18.24
N MET A 68 17.02 6.11 17.34
CA MET A 68 17.49 4.99 16.54
C MET A 68 18.14 5.41 15.21
N LYS A 69 18.27 6.72 14.94
CA LYS A 69 18.74 7.23 13.65
C LYS A 69 20.17 7.72 13.71
N VAL A 70 20.89 7.52 12.61
CA VAL A 70 22.22 8.07 12.35
C VAL A 70 22.22 8.91 11.08
N SER A 71 23.12 9.90 11.02
CA SER A 71 23.18 10.85 9.90
C SER A 71 23.88 10.25 8.68
N ASP A 72 24.76 9.27 8.93
CA ASP A 72 25.44 8.48 7.91
C ASP A 72 25.88 7.14 8.51
N LEU A 73 26.11 6.15 7.64
CA LEU A 73 26.41 4.77 8.04
C LEU A 73 27.89 4.51 8.35
N SER A 74 28.79 5.47 8.11
CA SER A 74 30.23 5.29 8.37
C SER A 74 30.65 5.85 9.73
N THR A 75 30.09 6.98 10.15
CA THR A 75 30.36 7.63 11.43
C THR A 75 29.39 7.21 12.53
N LEU A 76 28.18 6.76 12.15
CA LEU A 76 27.10 6.39 13.07
C LEU A 76 26.76 7.50 14.09
N ARG A 77 26.93 8.76 13.69
CA ARG A 77 26.55 9.93 14.51
C ARG A 77 25.04 10.03 14.58
N ARG A 78 24.49 10.18 15.79
CA ARG A 78 23.05 10.34 16.04
C ARG A 78 22.41 11.42 15.13
N HIS A 79 21.19 11.13 14.69
CA HIS A 79 20.38 12.00 13.86
C HIS A 79 19.05 12.32 14.55
N ASN A 80 19.00 13.44 15.25
CA ASN A 80 17.84 13.83 16.05
C ASN A 80 16.76 14.54 15.20
N SER A 81 16.18 13.85 14.23
CA SER A 81 15.16 14.39 13.32
C SER A 81 14.22 13.29 12.82
N PHE A 82 12.93 13.63 12.70
CA PHE A 82 11.90 12.76 12.09
C PHE A 82 12.12 12.57 10.58
N ILE A 83 12.78 13.53 9.93
CA ILE A 83 13.05 13.57 8.49
C ILE A 83 14.47 13.07 8.22
N SER A 84 14.67 12.28 7.17
CA SER A 84 15.95 11.82 6.64
C SER A 84 16.74 10.91 7.59
N GLY A 85 18.06 10.80 7.41
CA GLY A 85 18.92 9.88 8.18
C GLY A 85 18.69 8.42 7.83
N TYR A 86 19.39 7.54 8.54
CA TYR A 86 19.40 6.10 8.34
C TYR A 86 19.12 5.40 9.66
N LEU A 87 18.55 4.19 9.60
CA LEU A 87 18.44 3.33 10.78
C LEU A 87 19.84 2.94 11.25
N ASP A 88 20.15 3.12 12.53
CA ASP A 88 21.41 2.72 13.15
C ASP A 88 21.53 1.18 13.15
N PRO A 89 22.52 0.59 12.46
CA PRO A 89 22.72 -0.86 12.45
C PRO A 89 22.93 -1.47 13.84
N ARG A 90 23.41 -0.68 14.81
CA ARG A 90 23.59 -1.12 16.20
C ARG A 90 22.27 -1.36 16.92
N LEU A 91 21.17 -0.81 16.40
CA LEU A 91 19.83 -0.83 17.03
C LEU A 91 18.82 -1.67 16.23
N TYR A 92 19.29 -2.54 15.33
CA TYR A 92 18.41 -3.44 14.57
C TYR A 92 17.60 -4.36 15.48
N GLN A 93 18.17 -4.87 16.58
CA GLN A 93 17.44 -5.75 17.49
C GLN A 93 16.31 -5.00 18.23
N GLU A 94 16.59 -3.78 18.68
CA GLU A 94 15.64 -2.91 19.36
C GLU A 94 14.54 -2.45 18.41
N TYR A 95 14.88 -2.12 17.16
CA TYR A 95 13.87 -1.75 16.17
C TYR A 95 13.02 -2.95 15.73
N ALA A 96 13.58 -4.16 15.65
CA ALA A 96 12.78 -5.36 15.46
C ALA A 96 11.83 -5.60 16.66
N THR A 97 12.30 -5.34 17.88
CA THR A 97 11.46 -5.41 19.10
C THR A 97 10.33 -4.37 19.04
N TYR A 98 10.57 -3.19 18.46
CA TYR A 98 9.54 -2.16 18.23
C TYR A 98 8.40 -2.69 17.36
N PHE A 99 8.70 -3.36 16.24
CA PHE A 99 7.66 -4.00 15.41
C PHE A 99 6.93 -5.13 16.14
N VAL A 100 7.66 -5.99 16.89
CA VAL A 100 7.04 -7.06 17.71
C VAL A 100 6.04 -6.46 18.69
N LYS A 101 6.45 -5.42 19.43
CA LYS A 101 5.60 -4.75 20.42
C LYS A 101 4.40 -4.08 19.76
N TYR A 102 4.56 -3.44 18.60
CA TYR A 102 3.44 -2.85 17.86
C TYR A 102 2.42 -3.89 17.43
N VAL A 103 2.84 -4.96 16.75
CA VAL A 103 1.93 -6.03 16.31
C VAL A 103 1.19 -6.66 17.50
N GLN A 104 1.90 -6.91 18.60
CA GLN A 104 1.29 -7.45 19.82
C GLN A 104 0.35 -6.46 20.52
N ALA A 105 0.66 -5.16 20.50
CA ALA A 105 -0.20 -4.12 21.05
C ALA A 105 -1.50 -4.01 20.25
N MET A 106 -1.42 -3.97 18.93
CA MET A 106 -2.59 -3.95 18.04
C MET A 106 -3.46 -5.21 18.19
N ALA A 107 -2.83 -6.38 18.36
CA ALA A 107 -3.56 -7.63 18.60
C ALA A 107 -4.45 -7.60 19.86
N LYS A 108 -4.11 -6.81 20.89
CA LYS A 108 -4.95 -6.65 22.10
C LYS A 108 -6.30 -5.97 21.81
N TYR A 109 -6.40 -5.26 20.70
CA TYR A 109 -7.64 -4.64 20.22
C TYR A 109 -8.37 -5.51 19.19
N ASN A 110 -7.99 -6.79 19.06
CA ASN A 110 -8.43 -7.72 18.01
C ASN A 110 -8.05 -7.27 16.59
N PHE A 111 -6.98 -6.49 16.46
CA PHE A 111 -6.50 -6.07 15.15
C PHE A 111 -5.39 -6.99 14.69
N HIS A 112 -5.71 -7.81 13.70
CA HIS A 112 -4.71 -8.61 13.04
C HIS A 112 -4.00 -7.78 11.97
N ILE A 113 -2.76 -7.38 12.24
CA ILE A 113 -1.89 -6.80 11.23
C ILE A 113 -1.53 -7.91 10.24
N TYR A 114 -2.14 -7.87 9.05
CA TYR A 114 -1.96 -8.88 8.02
C TYR A 114 -0.54 -8.83 7.44
N ALA A 115 -0.02 -7.63 7.23
CA ALA A 115 1.35 -7.41 6.78
C ALA A 115 1.93 -6.12 7.33
N ILE A 116 3.25 -6.04 7.34
CA ILE A 116 4.00 -4.80 7.53
C ILE A 116 4.92 -4.55 6.34
N THR A 117 5.20 -3.28 6.07
CA THR A 117 6.43 -2.88 5.39
C THR A 117 7.39 -2.24 6.40
N LEU A 118 8.67 -2.14 6.04
CA LEU A 118 9.74 -1.86 6.99
C LEU A 118 10.04 -0.37 7.13
N GLN A 119 9.64 0.39 6.12
CA GLN A 119 9.85 1.81 5.97
C GLN A 119 8.97 2.25 4.80
N ASN A 120 8.14 3.27 4.98
CA ASN A 120 7.45 3.93 3.89
C ASN A 120 8.48 4.64 3.00
N GLU A 121 8.44 4.41 1.70
CA GLU A 121 9.27 5.11 0.72
C GLU A 121 10.76 5.18 1.12
N PRO A 122 11.46 4.06 1.33
CA PRO A 122 12.80 4.01 1.91
C PRO A 122 13.89 4.74 1.14
N LEU A 123 13.63 5.22 -0.09
CA LEU A 123 14.58 6.03 -0.86
C LEU A 123 14.30 7.53 -0.73
N ASN A 124 13.14 7.91 -0.18
CA ASN A 124 12.74 9.29 0.04
C ASN A 124 13.39 9.84 1.31
N LYS A 125 14.17 10.93 1.17
CA LYS A 125 14.82 11.65 2.28
C LYS A 125 14.04 12.87 2.76
N GLY A 126 12.92 13.20 2.10
CA GLY A 126 12.07 14.36 2.36
C GLY A 126 10.86 13.99 3.22
N ASN A 127 9.70 14.58 2.91
CA ASN A 127 8.46 14.43 3.68
C ASN A 127 8.56 15.03 5.12
N SER A 128 7.47 15.00 5.89
CA SER A 128 7.43 15.40 7.31
C SER A 128 8.04 14.36 8.25
N ALA A 129 8.03 13.10 7.85
CA ALA A 129 8.72 11.98 8.49
C ALA A 129 9.27 11.04 7.41
N SER A 130 10.54 10.66 7.55
CA SER A 130 11.21 9.75 6.61
C SER A 130 12.46 9.12 7.23
N CYS A 131 12.89 7.98 6.68
CA CYS A 131 14.20 7.41 6.91
C CYS A 131 14.69 6.72 5.65
N PHE A 132 15.90 7.06 5.21
CA PHE A 132 16.52 6.36 4.10
C PHE A 132 16.97 4.97 4.54
N MET A 133 16.58 3.95 3.79
CA MET A 133 16.94 2.56 4.02
C MET A 133 17.20 1.86 2.69
N GLY A 134 18.46 1.82 2.26
CA GLY A 134 18.85 1.07 1.06
C GLY A 134 18.58 -0.43 1.19
N TYR A 135 18.56 -1.16 0.06
CA TYR A 135 18.24 -2.59 0.05
C TYR A 135 19.20 -3.40 0.94
N GLU A 136 20.45 -2.97 1.07
CA GLU A 136 21.45 -3.58 1.93
C GLU A 136 21.03 -3.52 3.40
N GLN A 137 20.61 -2.33 3.87
CA GLN A 137 20.14 -2.15 5.23
C GLN A 137 18.85 -2.92 5.48
N GLN A 138 17.91 -2.88 4.54
CA GLN A 138 16.63 -3.57 4.70
C GLN A 138 16.82 -5.10 4.73
N ARG A 139 17.67 -5.65 3.86
CA ARG A 139 18.10 -7.06 3.88
C ARG A 139 18.71 -7.45 5.22
N ASP A 140 19.67 -6.66 5.70
CA ASP A 140 20.42 -6.97 6.92
C ASP A 140 19.52 -6.85 8.17
N PHE A 141 18.63 -5.86 8.20
CA PHE A 141 17.61 -5.74 9.26
C PHE A 141 16.68 -6.95 9.29
N ILE A 142 16.19 -7.42 8.14
CA ILE A 142 15.30 -8.58 8.05
C ILE A 142 16.02 -9.84 8.56
N LYS A 143 17.19 -10.17 7.99
CA LYS A 143 17.82 -11.46 8.26
C LYS A 143 18.42 -11.56 9.66
N THR A 144 18.91 -10.44 10.21
CA THR A 144 19.61 -10.45 11.50
C THR A 144 18.71 -10.13 12.68
N ALA A 145 17.59 -9.43 12.49
CA ALA A 145 16.75 -8.96 13.59
C ALA A 145 15.27 -9.29 13.39
N LEU A 146 14.60 -8.66 12.42
CA LEU A 146 13.14 -8.70 12.35
C LEU A 146 12.58 -10.10 12.09
N GLY A 147 13.07 -10.78 11.06
CA GLY A 147 12.62 -12.12 10.70
C GLY A 147 12.77 -13.12 11.85
N PRO A 148 13.97 -13.26 12.45
CA PRO A 148 14.18 -14.09 13.63
C PRO A 148 13.28 -13.73 14.82
N GLN A 149 13.08 -12.44 15.11
CA GLN A 149 12.23 -12.02 16.24
C GLN A 149 10.74 -12.30 15.99
N PHE A 150 10.25 -12.12 14.76
CA PHE A 150 8.89 -12.50 14.40
C PHE A 150 8.67 -14.01 14.56
N ALA A 151 9.61 -14.83 14.08
CA ALA A 151 9.57 -16.27 14.26
C ALA A 151 9.60 -16.69 15.74
N ALA A 152 10.50 -16.10 16.54
CA ALA A 152 10.63 -16.40 17.96
C ALA A 152 9.38 -16.01 18.78
N ASN A 153 8.64 -14.98 18.33
CA ASN A 153 7.41 -14.52 18.96
C ASN A 153 6.14 -15.14 18.33
N ASN A 154 6.27 -16.09 17.41
CA ASN A 154 5.16 -16.72 16.68
C ASN A 154 4.24 -15.70 15.98
N ILE A 155 4.81 -14.61 15.46
CA ILE A 155 4.08 -13.59 14.70
C ILE A 155 3.90 -14.06 13.27
N SER A 156 2.65 -14.18 12.82
CA SER A 156 2.29 -14.58 11.45
C SER A 156 2.13 -13.40 10.49
N THR A 157 2.29 -12.17 10.98
CA THR A 157 2.26 -10.95 10.17
C THR A 157 3.32 -11.02 9.08
N LYS A 158 2.91 -10.79 7.84
CA LYS A 158 3.78 -10.89 6.66
C LYS A 158 4.76 -9.72 6.59
N ILE A 159 5.97 -9.98 6.14
CA ILE A 159 6.96 -8.94 5.82
C ILE A 159 6.91 -8.67 4.32
N ILE A 160 6.60 -7.42 3.96
CA ILE A 160 6.63 -6.91 2.59
C ILE A 160 7.78 -5.89 2.51
N ILE A 161 8.60 -6.02 1.47
CA ILE A 161 9.78 -5.17 1.28
C ILE A 161 9.53 -4.04 0.27
N TYR A 162 10.49 -3.14 0.18
CA TYR A 162 10.52 -1.99 -0.71
C TYR A 162 9.51 -0.88 -0.39
N ASP A 163 8.25 -0.95 -0.84
CA ASP A 163 7.20 0.05 -0.53
C ASP A 163 7.51 1.45 -1.07
N HIS A 164 7.92 1.51 -2.35
CA HIS A 164 8.26 2.77 -3.04
C HIS A 164 8.10 2.66 -4.58
N ASN A 165 8.59 3.64 -5.33
CA ASN A 165 8.31 3.83 -6.75
C ASN A 165 8.90 2.78 -7.69
N TYR A 166 8.27 2.54 -8.84
CA TYR A 166 8.79 1.54 -9.80
C TYR A 166 10.20 1.84 -10.33
N ASN A 167 10.61 3.11 -10.39
CA ASN A 167 11.91 3.52 -10.92
C ASN A 167 13.03 3.62 -9.89
N TYR A 168 12.79 3.24 -8.62
CA TYR A 168 13.81 3.33 -7.57
C TYR A 168 14.39 4.75 -7.41
N ASP A 169 13.56 5.76 -7.65
CA ASP A 169 13.90 7.19 -7.73
C ASP A 169 15.08 7.51 -8.67
N ASN A 170 15.35 6.62 -9.63
CA ASN A 170 16.51 6.63 -10.53
C ASN A 170 17.86 6.60 -9.79
N ILE A 171 17.88 6.03 -8.58
CA ILE A 171 19.11 5.76 -7.83
C ILE A 171 19.70 4.46 -8.36
N VAL A 172 20.70 4.56 -9.22
CA VAL A 172 21.33 3.41 -9.92
C VAL A 172 21.71 2.27 -8.97
N THR A 173 22.23 2.60 -7.77
CA THR A 173 22.63 1.58 -6.78
C THR A 173 21.47 0.89 -6.09
N GLN A 174 20.22 1.31 -6.34
CA GLN A 174 19.01 0.78 -5.72
C GLN A 174 18.03 0.22 -6.77
N GLU A 175 18.41 0.21 -8.04
CA GLU A 175 17.63 -0.46 -9.09
C GLU A 175 17.41 -1.93 -8.72
N HIS A 176 16.22 -2.45 -9.01
CA HIS A 176 15.81 -3.81 -8.65
C HIS A 176 15.93 -4.12 -7.15
N TYR A 177 15.73 -3.11 -6.30
CA TYR A 177 15.76 -3.17 -4.83
C TYR A 177 15.27 -4.52 -4.26
N PRO A 178 14.05 -5.01 -4.55
CA PRO A 178 13.58 -6.26 -3.95
C PRO A 178 14.33 -7.51 -4.43
N VAL A 179 14.77 -7.55 -5.69
CA VAL A 179 15.52 -8.69 -6.27
C VAL A 179 16.83 -8.88 -5.51
N HIS A 180 17.54 -7.80 -5.21
CA HIS A 180 18.79 -7.88 -4.44
C HIS A 180 18.59 -8.39 -3.01
N ILE A 181 17.44 -8.12 -2.38
CA ILE A 181 17.11 -8.69 -1.07
C ILE A 181 16.77 -10.17 -1.19
N TYR A 182 16.01 -10.54 -2.24
CA TYR A 182 15.63 -11.94 -2.48
C TYR A 182 16.83 -12.85 -2.78
N ASP A 183 17.89 -12.31 -3.38
CA ASP A 183 19.14 -13.04 -3.66
C ASP A 183 19.84 -13.52 -2.37
N ASP A 184 19.56 -12.90 -1.22
CA ASP A 184 20.04 -13.36 0.09
C ASP A 184 19.00 -14.30 0.74
N ALA A 185 19.28 -15.61 0.69
CA ALA A 185 18.40 -16.65 1.22
C ALA A 185 18.03 -16.47 2.71
N GLU A 186 18.92 -15.87 3.52
CA GLU A 186 18.68 -15.66 4.95
C GLU A 186 17.69 -14.54 5.21
N ALA A 187 17.62 -13.53 4.34
CA ALA A 187 16.54 -12.55 4.35
C ALA A 187 15.28 -13.12 3.69
N ASN A 188 15.45 -13.74 2.53
CA ASN A 188 14.38 -14.14 1.62
C ASN A 188 13.33 -15.08 2.25
N LYS A 189 13.77 -15.97 3.17
CA LYS A 189 12.88 -16.92 3.86
C LYS A 189 11.80 -16.26 4.73
N TYR A 190 11.99 -15.00 5.13
CA TYR A 190 11.02 -14.27 5.95
C TYR A 190 10.06 -13.38 5.14
N ILE A 191 10.32 -13.19 3.84
CA ILE A 191 9.65 -12.16 3.05
C ILE A 191 8.50 -12.76 2.24
N ASP A 192 7.32 -12.15 2.31
CA ASP A 192 6.14 -12.57 1.54
C ASP A 192 6.15 -11.98 0.11
N GLY A 193 6.62 -10.74 -0.05
CA GLY A 193 6.57 -10.04 -1.34
C GLY A 193 7.17 -8.63 -1.30
N ALA A 194 6.96 -7.87 -2.37
CA ALA A 194 7.39 -6.49 -2.51
C ALA A 194 6.20 -5.56 -2.75
N ALA A 195 6.26 -4.36 -2.18
CA ALA A 195 5.28 -3.30 -2.35
C ALA A 195 5.78 -2.22 -3.30
N TYR A 196 4.88 -1.65 -4.09
CA TYR A 196 5.16 -0.59 -5.05
C TYR A 196 4.17 0.56 -4.97
N HIS A 197 4.69 1.77 -5.22
CA HIS A 197 3.96 3.01 -5.44
C HIS A 197 4.12 3.45 -6.90
N ALA A 198 3.24 4.34 -7.36
CA ALA A 198 3.23 4.83 -8.75
C ALA A 198 3.58 6.31 -8.92
N TYR A 199 4.37 6.92 -8.02
CA TYR A 199 4.81 8.31 -8.17
C TYR A 199 5.94 8.47 -9.20
N GLY A 200 6.62 7.37 -9.56
CA GLY A 200 7.67 7.35 -10.57
C GLY A 200 7.83 5.99 -11.24
N GLY A 201 8.24 6.00 -12.51
CA GLY A 201 8.51 4.79 -13.30
C GLY A 201 7.27 4.16 -13.94
N SER A 202 7.34 2.85 -14.20
CA SER A 202 6.31 2.08 -14.88
C SER A 202 6.10 0.71 -14.23
N ASN A 203 4.85 0.23 -14.25
CA ASN A 203 4.48 -1.08 -13.71
C ASN A 203 5.12 -2.27 -14.46
N THR A 204 5.88 -2.05 -15.54
CA THR A 204 6.71 -3.09 -16.19
C THR A 204 7.80 -3.64 -15.26
N GLU A 205 8.23 -2.87 -14.26
CA GLU A 205 9.16 -3.38 -13.25
C GLU A 205 8.58 -4.57 -12.45
N MET A 206 7.25 -4.60 -12.26
CA MET A 206 6.57 -5.72 -11.61
C MET A 206 6.69 -7.01 -12.45
N ASP A 207 6.69 -6.91 -13.78
CA ASP A 207 6.93 -8.06 -14.66
C ASP A 207 8.37 -8.56 -14.50
N TYR A 208 9.34 -7.65 -14.40
CA TYR A 208 10.74 -8.00 -14.14
C TYR A 208 10.89 -8.76 -12.82
N VAL A 209 10.37 -8.22 -11.71
CA VAL A 209 10.46 -8.87 -10.40
C VAL A 209 9.77 -10.23 -10.40
N THR A 210 8.58 -10.34 -11.00
CA THR A 210 7.87 -11.62 -11.13
C THR A 210 8.66 -12.63 -11.96
N SER A 211 9.34 -12.20 -13.03
CA SER A 211 10.17 -13.08 -13.86
C SER A 211 11.36 -13.66 -13.12
N LYS A 212 11.93 -12.90 -12.16
CA LYS A 212 13.04 -13.32 -11.32
C LYS A 212 12.58 -14.18 -10.14
N TYR A 213 11.47 -13.81 -9.52
CA TYR A 213 10.95 -14.41 -8.30
C TYR A 213 9.45 -14.70 -8.40
N PRO A 214 9.03 -15.68 -9.23
CA PRO A 214 7.61 -15.96 -9.48
C PRO A 214 6.84 -16.49 -8.26
N ASN A 215 7.55 -16.92 -7.22
CA ASN A 215 6.97 -17.37 -5.95
C ASN A 215 6.80 -16.24 -4.92
N LYS A 216 7.20 -15.01 -5.25
CA LYS A 216 7.04 -13.84 -4.39
C LYS A 216 5.82 -13.03 -4.81
N ASN A 217 5.12 -12.50 -3.80
CA ASN A 217 3.92 -11.73 -4.04
C ASN A 217 4.28 -10.28 -4.39
N LEU A 218 3.34 -9.62 -5.06
CA LEU A 218 3.40 -8.20 -5.32
C LEU A 218 2.22 -7.50 -4.64
N TYR A 219 2.46 -6.27 -4.20
CA TYR A 219 1.53 -5.41 -3.50
C TYR A 219 1.58 -4.01 -4.11
N PHE A 220 0.44 -3.40 -4.39
CA PHE A 220 0.35 -1.98 -4.71
C PHE A 220 -0.24 -1.24 -3.52
N THR A 221 0.56 -0.39 -2.90
CA THR A 221 0.29 0.11 -1.54
C THR A 221 0.01 1.60 -1.46
N GLU A 222 0.32 2.37 -2.50
CA GLU A 222 0.10 3.81 -2.47
C GLU A 222 0.10 4.49 -3.84
N ILE A 223 -0.85 5.41 -4.02
CA ILE A 223 -0.82 6.51 -4.99
C ILE A 223 -1.79 7.59 -4.51
N ALA A 224 -1.45 8.84 -4.78
CA ALA A 224 -2.27 10.00 -4.44
C ALA A 224 -2.81 10.69 -5.69
N ILE A 225 -3.92 11.40 -5.50
CA ILE A 225 -4.47 12.41 -6.42
C ILE A 225 -4.40 13.76 -5.71
N GLY A 226 -4.34 14.86 -6.46
CA GLY A 226 -4.26 16.18 -5.86
C GLY A 226 -4.21 17.32 -6.85
N GLU A 227 -4.10 18.54 -6.33
CA GLU A 227 -4.24 19.78 -7.11
C GLU A 227 -3.24 19.91 -8.27
N TRP A 228 -2.11 19.21 -8.19
CA TRP A 228 -1.03 19.30 -9.17
C TRP A 228 -1.44 18.91 -10.59
N ASN A 229 -2.40 18.01 -10.77
CA ASN A 229 -2.90 17.61 -12.10
C ASN A 229 -4.28 16.92 -12.13
N TYR A 230 -5.07 16.96 -11.05
CA TYR A 230 -6.31 16.16 -10.96
C TYR A 230 -7.33 16.46 -12.06
N ASN A 231 -7.78 15.38 -12.71
CA ASN A 231 -8.91 15.34 -13.62
C ASN A 231 -9.70 14.05 -13.38
N PHE A 232 -10.94 14.15 -12.90
CA PHE A 232 -11.75 12.98 -12.53
C PHE A 232 -11.76 11.87 -13.61
N GLN A 233 -12.01 12.24 -14.88
CA GLN A 233 -12.06 11.25 -15.96
C GLN A 233 -10.67 10.66 -16.23
N GLY A 234 -9.65 11.52 -16.39
CA GLY A 234 -8.28 11.12 -16.66
C GLY A 234 -7.72 10.20 -15.58
N ASP A 235 -7.88 10.59 -14.31
CA ASP A 235 -7.42 9.81 -13.16
C ASP A 235 -8.20 8.51 -13.01
N LEU A 236 -9.53 8.51 -13.21
CA LEU A 236 -10.32 7.28 -13.17
C LEU A 236 -9.86 6.28 -14.24
N MET A 237 -9.64 6.74 -15.48
CA MET A 237 -9.18 5.89 -16.57
C MET A 237 -7.76 5.38 -16.31
N TRP A 238 -6.83 6.27 -16.00
CA TRP A 238 -5.43 5.92 -15.77
C TRP A 238 -5.27 5.00 -14.56
N ASN A 239 -5.88 5.32 -13.41
CA ASN A 239 -5.74 4.51 -12.20
C ASN A 239 -6.40 3.14 -12.37
N THR A 240 -7.56 3.05 -13.03
CA THR A 240 -8.17 1.76 -13.36
C THR A 240 -7.28 0.94 -14.30
N ARG A 241 -6.68 1.57 -15.32
CA ARG A 241 -5.85 0.89 -16.32
C ARG A 241 -4.52 0.42 -15.74
N GLU A 242 -3.78 1.32 -15.11
CA GLU A 242 -2.40 1.09 -14.70
C GLU A 242 -2.30 0.42 -13.34
N ILE A 243 -3.17 0.83 -12.40
CA ILE A 243 -3.11 0.39 -11.01
C ILE A 243 -4.09 -0.74 -10.77
N GLY A 244 -5.39 -0.54 -11.02
CA GLY A 244 -6.39 -1.58 -10.82
C GLY A 244 -6.14 -2.82 -11.69
N ILE A 245 -6.57 -2.76 -12.95
CA ILE A 245 -6.42 -3.86 -13.91
C ILE A 245 -4.94 -4.17 -14.15
N GLY A 246 -4.12 -3.13 -14.33
CA GLY A 246 -2.73 -3.22 -14.76
C GLY A 246 -1.82 -3.96 -13.79
N THR A 247 -1.94 -3.71 -12.49
CA THR A 247 -1.14 -4.44 -11.48
C THR A 247 -1.75 -5.80 -11.17
N LEU A 248 -3.09 -5.92 -11.07
CA LEU A 248 -3.74 -7.22 -10.81
C LEU A 248 -3.39 -8.24 -11.89
N ASN A 249 -3.30 -7.81 -13.15
CA ASN A 249 -2.90 -8.69 -14.25
C ASN A 249 -1.44 -9.15 -14.19
N LYS A 250 -0.61 -8.50 -13.36
CA LYS A 250 0.79 -8.88 -13.07
C LYS A 250 0.95 -9.69 -11.78
N GLY A 251 -0.15 -10.18 -11.19
CA GLY A 251 -0.11 -11.01 -9.98
C GLY A 251 -0.10 -10.22 -8.67
N ASN A 252 -0.37 -8.92 -8.72
CA ASN A 252 -0.55 -8.09 -7.54
C ASN A 252 -1.71 -8.59 -6.66
N LYS A 253 -1.54 -8.58 -5.34
CA LYS A 253 -2.53 -9.07 -4.36
C LYS A 253 -3.51 -8.01 -3.88
N CYS A 254 -3.16 -6.73 -3.96
CA CYS A 254 -4.04 -5.64 -3.56
C CYS A 254 -3.64 -4.32 -4.24
N ALA A 255 -4.63 -3.45 -4.48
CA ALA A 255 -4.39 -2.05 -4.77
C ALA A 255 -4.95 -1.21 -3.62
N ILE A 256 -4.11 -0.38 -3.02
CA ILE A 256 -4.46 0.52 -1.93
C ILE A 256 -4.08 1.93 -2.36
N MET A 257 -5.03 2.85 -2.26
CA MET A 257 -4.82 4.28 -2.53
C MET A 257 -4.35 4.98 -1.25
N TRP A 258 -4.07 6.29 -1.32
CA TRP A 258 -3.62 7.03 -0.15
C TRP A 258 -4.75 7.33 0.87
N ASN A 259 -4.97 8.60 1.21
CA ASN A 259 -6.01 8.99 2.15
C ASN A 259 -7.42 8.62 1.66
N LEU A 260 -8.20 7.93 2.50
CA LEU A 260 -9.61 7.66 2.21
C LEU A 260 -10.46 8.94 2.27
N LEU A 261 -10.21 9.77 3.28
CA LEU A 261 -10.96 10.99 3.56
C LEU A 261 -10.00 12.12 3.94
N LEU A 262 -10.08 13.23 3.22
CA LEU A 262 -9.51 14.52 3.63
C LEU A 262 -10.62 15.56 3.66
N ASP A 263 -10.37 16.74 4.22
CA ASP A 263 -11.29 17.87 4.06
C ASP A 263 -11.04 18.65 2.76
N THR A 264 -11.95 19.57 2.42
CA THR A 264 -11.80 20.44 1.24
C THR A 264 -10.65 21.46 1.34
N ASN A 265 -9.90 21.49 2.44
CA ASN A 265 -8.65 22.23 2.62
C ASN A 265 -7.41 21.30 2.52
N HIS A 266 -7.58 20.07 2.03
CA HIS A 266 -6.53 19.05 1.84
C HIS A 266 -5.94 18.50 3.14
N GLY A 267 -6.61 18.71 4.27
CA GLY A 267 -6.05 18.48 5.59
C GLY A 267 -6.82 17.47 6.46
N PRO A 268 -6.32 17.29 7.71
CA PRO A 268 -5.09 17.88 8.25
C PRO A 268 -3.81 17.28 7.62
N TYR A 269 -2.75 18.08 7.49
CA TYR A 269 -1.44 17.65 6.99
C TYR A 269 -0.30 18.23 7.83
N ARG A 270 0.89 17.66 7.70
CA ARG A 270 2.12 18.10 8.38
C ARG A 270 2.96 19.04 7.50
N PRO A 271 3.66 20.03 8.08
CA PRO A 271 4.69 20.79 7.36
C PRO A 271 5.75 19.86 6.74
N ASN A 272 6.21 20.17 5.53
CA ASN A 272 7.09 19.33 4.69
C ASN A 272 6.45 18.06 4.13
N GLY A 273 5.21 17.74 4.53
CA GLY A 273 4.39 16.68 3.94
C GLY A 273 3.61 17.13 2.70
N CYS A 274 2.77 16.26 2.17
CA CYS A 274 1.87 16.63 1.08
C CYS A 274 0.77 17.59 1.60
N SER A 275 0.68 18.79 1.03
CA SER A 275 -0.28 19.82 1.45
C SER A 275 -1.37 20.11 0.42
N ASN A 276 -1.41 19.35 -0.67
CA ASN A 276 -2.28 19.59 -1.83
C ASN A 276 -2.86 18.29 -2.42
N SER A 277 -2.88 17.20 -1.65
CA SER A 277 -3.58 15.97 -2.04
C SER A 277 -5.08 16.07 -1.79
N TYR A 278 -5.84 15.32 -2.58
CA TYR A 278 -7.24 15.01 -2.30
C TYR A 278 -7.35 13.66 -1.61
N GLY A 279 -8.42 13.49 -0.82
CA GLY A 279 -8.83 12.17 -0.40
C GLY A 279 -9.44 11.39 -1.56
N ALA A 280 -9.59 10.07 -1.41
CA ALA A 280 -10.53 9.32 -2.25
C ALA A 280 -11.95 9.91 -2.15
N VAL A 281 -12.27 10.46 -0.99
CA VAL A 281 -13.41 11.32 -0.72
C VAL A 281 -12.92 12.59 -0.04
N ASP A 282 -13.45 13.75 -0.41
CA ASP A 282 -13.26 14.97 0.38
C ASP A 282 -14.54 15.25 1.20
N VAL A 283 -14.39 15.71 2.44
CA VAL A 283 -15.50 16.24 3.26
C VAL A 283 -15.46 17.77 3.29
N LYS A 284 -16.60 18.39 3.00
CA LYS A 284 -16.70 19.85 2.95
C LYS A 284 -16.62 20.47 4.34
N VAL A 285 -15.81 21.52 4.45
CA VAL A 285 -15.70 22.35 5.65
C VAL A 285 -16.10 23.81 5.38
N PRO A 286 -16.64 24.51 6.40
CA PRO A 286 -17.05 24.00 7.70
C PRO A 286 -18.33 23.15 7.63
N GLY A 287 -18.56 22.31 8.63
CA GLY A 287 -19.85 21.64 8.86
C GLY A 287 -19.90 20.14 8.58
N TYR A 288 -18.92 19.58 7.87
CA TYR A 288 -18.74 18.13 7.67
C TYR A 288 -19.99 17.39 7.16
N SER A 289 -20.80 18.04 6.32
CA SER A 289 -22.12 17.55 5.91
C SER A 289 -22.21 17.05 4.48
N GLU A 290 -21.25 17.41 3.62
CA GLU A 290 -21.24 17.09 2.20
C GLU A 290 -19.95 16.32 1.85
N LEU A 291 -20.09 15.21 1.12
CA LEU A 291 -18.99 14.37 0.65
C LEU A 291 -18.81 14.52 -0.86
N ILE A 292 -17.57 14.71 -1.29
CA ILE A 292 -17.17 14.79 -2.70
C ILE A 292 -16.35 13.55 -3.03
N TYR A 293 -16.94 12.62 -3.78
CA TYR A 293 -16.27 11.38 -4.18
C TYR A 293 -15.36 11.62 -5.38
N ARG A 294 -14.08 11.26 -5.25
CA ARG A 294 -13.04 11.42 -6.27
C ARG A 294 -12.76 10.10 -7.00
N SER A 295 -11.92 10.13 -8.02
CA SER A 295 -11.59 8.95 -8.87
C SER A 295 -11.21 7.72 -8.06
N HIS A 296 -10.32 7.87 -7.07
CA HIS A 296 -9.84 6.80 -6.17
C HIS A 296 -10.94 6.09 -5.37
N TYR A 297 -12.08 6.74 -5.12
CA TYR A 297 -13.22 6.05 -4.53
C TYR A 297 -13.84 5.07 -5.52
N TYR A 298 -14.05 5.52 -6.77
CA TYR A 298 -14.77 4.78 -7.79
C TYR A 298 -13.97 3.62 -8.36
N ASP A 299 -12.71 3.79 -8.72
CA ASP A 299 -11.89 2.70 -9.26
C ASP A 299 -11.75 1.52 -8.27
N MET A 300 -11.47 1.80 -6.99
CA MET A 300 -11.38 0.79 -5.95
C MET A 300 -12.76 0.19 -5.65
N ALA A 301 -13.84 0.96 -5.79
CA ALA A 301 -15.20 0.42 -5.69
C ALA A 301 -15.49 -0.55 -6.83
N HIS A 302 -15.07 -0.23 -8.06
CA HIS A 302 -15.23 -1.11 -9.22
C HIS A 302 -14.55 -2.46 -9.02
N LEU A 303 -13.35 -2.48 -8.42
CA LEU A 303 -12.65 -3.72 -8.07
C LEU A 303 -13.33 -4.47 -6.92
N SER A 304 -13.40 -3.84 -5.74
CA SER A 304 -13.82 -4.50 -4.49
C SER A 304 -15.28 -4.94 -4.47
N LYS A 305 -16.14 -4.33 -5.30
CA LYS A 305 -17.54 -4.70 -5.40
C LYS A 305 -17.73 -6.10 -6.01
N VAL A 306 -16.88 -6.51 -6.96
CA VAL A 306 -17.03 -7.79 -7.69
C VAL A 306 -15.89 -8.77 -7.47
N ILE A 307 -14.70 -8.31 -7.09
CA ILE A 307 -13.54 -9.14 -6.71
C ILE A 307 -13.40 -9.11 -5.19
N LYS A 308 -13.67 -10.25 -4.54
CA LYS A 308 -13.65 -10.39 -3.08
C LYS A 308 -12.28 -10.82 -2.55
N PRO A 309 -12.04 -10.71 -1.23
CA PRO A 309 -10.86 -11.27 -0.62
C PRO A 309 -10.69 -12.75 -0.96
N ASP A 310 -9.44 -13.15 -1.16
CA ASP A 310 -9.03 -14.54 -1.41
C ASP A 310 -9.55 -15.13 -2.74
N SER A 311 -10.05 -14.27 -3.64
CA SER A 311 -10.36 -14.64 -5.01
C SER A 311 -9.11 -15.01 -5.80
N ILE A 312 -9.26 -15.95 -6.73
CA ILE A 312 -8.19 -16.40 -7.61
C ILE A 312 -8.34 -15.69 -8.95
N ARG A 313 -7.33 -14.91 -9.36
CA ARG A 313 -7.33 -14.25 -10.67
C ARG A 313 -7.39 -15.29 -11.78
N LEU A 314 -8.28 -15.07 -12.74
CA LEU A 314 -8.39 -15.90 -13.94
C LEU A 314 -7.52 -15.28 -15.05
N GLY A 315 -6.91 -16.15 -15.88
CA GLY A 315 -6.26 -15.70 -17.11
C GLY A 315 -7.27 -14.94 -17.97
N THR A 316 -7.01 -13.67 -18.24
CA THR A 316 -7.92 -12.77 -18.97
C THR A 316 -7.21 -12.27 -20.22
N THR A 317 -7.83 -12.45 -21.38
CA THR A 317 -7.32 -11.97 -22.67
C THR A 317 -8.36 -11.03 -23.28
N VAL A 318 -7.91 -9.89 -23.78
CA VAL A 318 -8.74 -8.95 -24.53
C VAL A 318 -8.25 -8.94 -25.98
N SER A 319 -9.17 -9.03 -26.93
CA SER A 319 -8.89 -9.02 -28.36
C SER A 319 -9.89 -8.12 -29.09
N GLY A 320 -9.51 -7.58 -30.25
CA GLY A 320 -10.39 -6.76 -31.10
C GLY A 320 -10.41 -5.26 -30.78
N SER A 321 -9.75 -4.80 -29.72
CA SER A 321 -9.49 -3.37 -29.45
C SER A 321 -8.21 -3.20 -28.64
N SER A 322 -7.43 -2.15 -28.93
CA SER A 322 -6.19 -1.83 -28.22
C SER A 322 -6.39 -1.04 -26.92
N ASN A 323 -7.58 -0.46 -26.70
CA ASN A 323 -7.87 0.43 -25.58
C ASN A 323 -9.07 -0.05 -24.74
N VAL A 324 -9.30 -1.36 -24.75
CA VAL A 324 -10.18 -2.04 -23.81
C VAL A 324 -9.31 -2.90 -22.91
N TYR A 325 -9.50 -2.79 -21.60
CA TYR A 325 -8.73 -3.51 -20.60
C TYR A 325 -9.69 -4.30 -19.72
N ALA A 326 -9.26 -5.46 -19.24
CA ALA A 326 -10.06 -6.26 -18.33
C ALA A 326 -9.20 -7.04 -17.34
N THR A 327 -9.77 -7.29 -16.17
CA THR A 327 -9.29 -8.29 -15.22
C THR A 327 -10.48 -9.08 -14.68
N SER A 328 -10.26 -10.34 -14.32
CA SER A 328 -11.30 -11.19 -13.75
C SER A 328 -10.74 -12.12 -12.68
N ALA A 329 -11.60 -12.52 -11.75
CA ALA A 329 -11.26 -13.44 -10.68
C ALA A 329 -12.48 -14.28 -10.29
N ILE A 330 -12.23 -15.54 -9.91
CA ILE A 330 -13.23 -16.39 -9.28
C ILE A 330 -13.20 -16.17 -7.77
N ASN A 331 -14.33 -15.77 -7.22
CA ASN A 331 -14.53 -15.59 -5.80
C ASN A 331 -14.70 -16.94 -5.10
N THR A 332 -14.40 -16.99 -3.80
CA THR A 332 -14.50 -18.21 -2.97
C THR A 332 -15.92 -18.78 -2.88
N ASN A 333 -16.94 -17.98 -3.20
CA ASN A 333 -18.34 -18.40 -3.30
C ASN A 333 -18.74 -18.92 -4.69
N GLY A 334 -17.79 -19.05 -5.62
CA GLY A 334 -17.99 -19.56 -6.98
C GLY A 334 -18.50 -18.52 -8.00
N PHE A 335 -18.73 -17.26 -7.60
CA PHE A 335 -19.04 -16.20 -8.55
C PHE A 335 -17.78 -15.66 -9.22
N ILE A 336 -17.84 -15.38 -10.51
CA ILE A 336 -16.78 -14.70 -11.23
C ILE A 336 -17.09 -13.20 -11.24
N GLY A 337 -16.14 -12.40 -10.77
CA GLY A 337 -16.16 -10.95 -10.92
C GLY A 337 -15.20 -10.53 -12.04
N ALA A 338 -15.62 -9.58 -12.86
CA ALA A 338 -14.75 -8.94 -13.83
C ALA A 338 -14.91 -7.43 -13.81
N VAL A 339 -13.81 -6.73 -14.04
CA VAL A 339 -13.78 -5.28 -14.23
C VAL A 339 -13.25 -5.01 -15.62
N LEU A 340 -14.03 -4.26 -16.39
CA LEU A 340 -13.73 -3.86 -17.76
C LEU A 340 -13.58 -2.34 -17.82
N LEU A 341 -12.63 -1.88 -18.61
CA LEU A 341 -12.36 -0.47 -18.87
C LEU A 341 -12.45 -0.23 -20.37
N ASN A 342 -13.30 0.71 -20.78
CA ASN A 342 -13.32 1.27 -22.13
C ASN A 342 -12.64 2.64 -22.09
N ASP A 343 -11.38 2.67 -22.49
CA ASP A 343 -10.56 3.89 -22.49
C ASP A 343 -10.54 4.59 -23.87
N GLN A 344 -11.61 4.39 -24.64
CA GLN A 344 -11.81 4.99 -25.95
C GLN A 344 -12.76 6.18 -25.86
N ASP A 345 -12.74 7.03 -26.89
CA ASP A 345 -13.70 8.14 -27.08
C ASP A 345 -14.96 7.74 -27.83
N GLN A 346 -15.17 6.43 -28.05
CA GLN A 346 -16.39 5.84 -28.58
C GLN A 346 -16.95 4.77 -27.66
N ASP A 347 -18.27 4.59 -27.74
CA ASP A 347 -18.96 3.47 -27.11
C ASP A 347 -18.52 2.15 -27.75
N VAL A 348 -18.47 1.09 -26.96
CA VAL A 348 -18.10 -0.25 -27.41
C VAL A 348 -19.00 -1.28 -26.74
N THR A 349 -19.28 -2.38 -27.43
CA THR A 349 -19.88 -3.56 -26.79
C THR A 349 -18.82 -4.63 -26.67
N VAL A 350 -18.58 -5.11 -25.45
CA VAL A 350 -17.62 -6.18 -25.16
C VAL A 350 -18.37 -7.49 -24.92
N SER A 351 -18.14 -8.48 -25.77
CA SER A 351 -18.63 -9.84 -25.54
C SER A 351 -17.70 -10.56 -24.56
N VAL A 352 -18.20 -10.86 -23.36
CA VAL A 352 -17.46 -11.61 -22.33
C VAL A 352 -17.70 -13.09 -22.54
N HIS A 353 -16.62 -13.86 -22.74
CA HIS A 353 -16.67 -15.32 -22.90
C HIS A 353 -16.00 -16.01 -21.71
N CYS A 354 -16.69 -16.96 -21.08
CA CYS A 354 -16.17 -17.76 -19.99
C CYS A 354 -16.68 -19.21 -20.12
N GLY A 355 -15.81 -20.12 -20.59
CA GLY A 355 -16.22 -21.49 -20.89
C GLY A 355 -17.30 -21.53 -21.98
N SER A 356 -18.45 -22.14 -21.69
CA SER A 356 -19.61 -22.20 -22.59
C SER A 356 -20.55 -20.99 -22.49
N HIS A 357 -20.29 -20.07 -21.56
CA HIS A 357 -21.14 -18.90 -21.33
C HIS A 357 -20.58 -17.67 -22.06
N ALA A 358 -21.48 -16.89 -22.66
CA ALA A 358 -21.16 -15.60 -23.25
C ALA A 358 -22.28 -14.60 -23.01
N PHE A 359 -21.92 -13.33 -22.80
CA PHE A 359 -22.87 -12.22 -22.71
C PHE A 359 -22.21 -10.92 -23.14
N ASP A 360 -23.01 -10.00 -23.66
CA ASP A 360 -22.55 -8.70 -24.14
C ASP A 360 -22.65 -7.64 -23.04
N VAL A 361 -21.61 -6.81 -22.93
CA VAL A 361 -21.53 -5.68 -22.01
C VAL A 361 -21.40 -4.40 -22.82
N PRO A 362 -22.47 -3.61 -22.99
CA PRO A 362 -22.38 -2.29 -23.59
C PRO A 362 -21.64 -1.35 -22.63
N MET A 363 -20.63 -0.66 -23.14
CA MET A 363 -19.78 0.25 -22.39
C MET A 363 -19.74 1.60 -23.10
N SER A 364 -20.14 2.67 -22.40
CA SER A 364 -19.95 4.02 -22.91
C SER A 364 -18.47 4.35 -23.09
N LYS A 365 -18.15 5.34 -23.92
CA LYS A 365 -16.80 5.92 -23.97
C LYS A 365 -16.33 6.33 -22.57
N ARG A 366 -15.02 6.20 -22.32
CA ARG A 366 -14.36 6.57 -21.05
C ARG A 366 -15.09 6.04 -19.80
N SER A 367 -15.35 4.74 -19.76
CA SER A 367 -16.14 4.11 -18.69
C SER A 367 -15.46 2.88 -18.09
N VAL A 368 -15.79 2.62 -16.82
CA VAL A 368 -15.45 1.38 -16.10
C VAL A 368 -16.76 0.65 -15.82
N VAL A 369 -16.80 -0.65 -16.11
CA VAL A 369 -17.95 -1.51 -15.84
C VAL A 369 -17.48 -2.72 -15.03
N SER A 370 -18.16 -2.98 -13.92
CA SER A 370 -17.91 -4.18 -13.10
C SER A 370 -19.10 -5.12 -13.23
N VAL A 371 -18.84 -6.36 -13.60
CA VAL A 371 -19.85 -7.41 -13.75
C VAL A 371 -19.55 -8.56 -12.80
N ILE A 372 -20.59 -9.23 -12.34
CA ILE A 372 -20.49 -10.43 -11.51
C ILE A 372 -21.54 -11.45 -11.95
N TRP A 373 -21.13 -12.69 -12.15
CA TRP A 373 -22.01 -13.76 -12.59
C TRP A 373 -21.59 -15.09 -11.98
N LYS A 374 -22.45 -16.10 -12.10
CA LYS A 374 -22.16 -17.47 -11.66
C LYS A 374 -21.60 -18.25 -12.85
N GLN A 375 -20.57 -19.06 -12.61
CA GLN A 375 -19.93 -19.89 -13.62
C GLN A 375 -20.92 -20.82 -14.33
#